data_AF-A0A9X2Q372-F1
#
_entry.id   AF-A0A9X2Q372-F1
#
_cell.length_a   1.000
_cell.length_b   1.000
_cell.length_c   1.000
_cell.angle_alpha   90.00
_cell.angle_beta   90.00
_cell.angle_gamma   90.00
#
_symmetry.space_group_name_H-M   'P 1'
#
loop_
_entity.id
_entity.type
_entity.pdbx_description
1 polymer ?
#
loop_
_entity_poly.entity_id
_entity_poly.type
_entity_poly.pdbx_seq_one_letter_code
_entity_poly.pdbx_strand_id
1 'polypeptide(L)'
;MPTTARAADHQERWHEIISDPGLRELPYTVETNHRGQIVLSPRKNRHSVVQEQIQGLLDEHAPDGLQPTEFAIATAGGVKVADVIWMSPGRWEHMQETGDPSTLAPEICVEVMPESNDWESND
;
A
#
# COMPACT_ATOMS: atom_id res chain seq x y z
N MET A 1 10.92 17.59 -6.79
CA MET A 1 10.00 17.69 -7.94
C MET A 1 10.08 16.53 -8.96
N PRO A 2 11.16 15.72 -9.10
CA PRO A 2 11.13 14.53 -10.00
C PRO A 2 10.29 13.37 -9.47
N THR A 3 10.23 13.21 -8.14
CA THR A 3 9.62 12.05 -7.46
C THR A 3 8.09 11.99 -7.64
N THR A 4 7.42 13.14 -7.63
CA THR A 4 5.96 13.23 -7.77
C THR A 4 5.49 12.88 -9.19
N ALA A 5 6.24 13.30 -10.22
CA ALA A 5 5.94 12.95 -11.61
C ALA A 5 5.94 11.43 -11.81
N ARG A 6 6.94 10.75 -11.25
CA ARG A 6 7.04 9.28 -11.33
C ARG A 6 5.92 8.56 -10.57
N ALA A 7 5.47 9.10 -9.44
CA ALA A 7 4.35 8.54 -8.69
C ALA A 7 3.04 8.65 -9.50
N ALA A 8 2.82 9.76 -10.21
CA ALA A 8 1.67 9.94 -11.10
C ALA A 8 1.70 8.94 -12.27
N ASP A 9 2.86 8.70 -12.89
CA ASP A 9 3.00 7.68 -13.95
C ASP A 9 2.64 6.27 -13.43
N HIS A 10 3.06 5.95 -12.20
CA HIS A 10 2.72 4.67 -11.57
C HIS A 10 1.24 4.56 -11.18
N GLN A 11 0.60 5.68 -10.80
CA GLN A 11 -0.84 5.74 -10.54
C GLN A 11 -1.64 5.49 -11.84
N GLU A 12 -1.25 6.11 -12.96
CA GLU A 12 -1.88 5.85 -14.26
C GLU A 12 -1.73 4.39 -14.68
N ARG A 13 -0.51 3.83 -14.56
CA ARG A 13 -0.25 2.41 -14.83
C ARG A 13 -1.11 1.49 -13.97
N TRP A 14 -1.37 1.87 -12.72
CA TRP A 14 -2.23 1.10 -11.83
C TRP A 14 -3.69 1.11 -12.29
N HIS A 15 -4.20 2.25 -12.76
CA HIS A 15 -5.54 2.32 -13.36
C HIS A 15 -5.69 1.38 -14.56
N GLU A 16 -4.67 1.27 -15.42
CA GLU A 16 -4.67 0.28 -16.50
C GLU A 16 -4.78 -1.15 -15.96
N ILE A 17 -4.03 -1.50 -14.91
CA ILE A 17 -4.03 -2.83 -14.30
C ILE A 17 -5.40 -3.18 -13.72
N ILE A 18 -6.00 -2.30 -12.91
CA ILE A 18 -7.29 -2.57 -12.27
C ILE A 18 -8.48 -2.50 -13.23
N SER A 19 -8.30 -1.91 -14.42
CA SER A 19 -9.30 -1.91 -15.48
C SER A 19 -9.45 -3.28 -16.16
N ASP A 20 -8.45 -4.16 -16.02
CA ASP A 20 -8.51 -5.55 -16.44
C ASP A 20 -9.18 -6.41 -15.35
N PRO A 21 -10.38 -6.97 -15.59
CA PRO A 21 -11.08 -7.78 -14.61
C PRO A 21 -10.28 -9.00 -14.14
N GLY A 22 -9.47 -9.60 -15.02
CA GLY A 22 -8.67 -10.78 -14.71
C GLY A 22 -7.52 -10.49 -13.74
N LEU A 23 -7.02 -9.25 -13.74
CA LEU A 23 -5.98 -8.80 -12.81
C LEU A 23 -6.57 -8.29 -11.50
N ARG A 24 -7.73 -7.65 -11.54
CA ARG A 24 -8.42 -7.12 -10.36
C ARG A 24 -8.90 -8.22 -9.40
N GLU A 25 -9.19 -9.41 -9.91
CA GLU A 25 -9.81 -10.50 -9.13
C GLU A 25 -8.79 -11.59 -8.71
N LEU A 26 -7.50 -11.29 -8.76
CA LEU A 26 -6.44 -12.22 -8.37
C LEU A 26 -6.48 -12.51 -6.85
N PRO A 27 -6.31 -13.77 -6.41
CA PRO A 27 -6.26 -14.14 -5.00
C PRO A 27 -4.88 -13.87 -4.37
N TYR A 28 -4.21 -12.80 -4.80
CA TYR A 28 -2.87 -12.39 -4.36
C TYR A 28 -2.88 -10.90 -4.04
N THR A 29 -1.96 -10.46 -3.19
CA THR A 29 -1.63 -9.03 -3.15
C THR A 29 -0.98 -8.65 -4.46
N VAL A 30 -1.51 -7.62 -5.09
CA VAL A 30 -1.02 -7.07 -6.36
C VAL A 30 -0.31 -5.76 -6.06
N GLU A 31 0.92 -5.62 -6.54
CA GLU A 31 1.71 -4.39 -6.46
C GLU A 31 2.39 -4.11 -7.81
N THR A 32 3.11 -2.99 -7.90
CA THR A 32 4.07 -2.79 -9.00
C THR A 32 5.47 -2.42 -8.49
N ASN A 33 6.49 -2.78 -9.27
CA ASN A 33 7.86 -2.33 -9.04
C ASN A 33 8.15 -0.99 -9.76
N HIS A 34 9.38 -0.49 -9.65
CA HIS A 34 9.78 0.79 -10.21
C HIS A 34 9.69 0.85 -11.75
N ARG A 35 9.52 -0.30 -12.41
CA ARG A 35 9.35 -0.45 -13.87
C ARG A 35 7.89 -0.59 -14.29
N GLY A 36 6.95 -0.53 -13.34
CA GLY A 36 5.51 -0.72 -13.61
C GLY A 36 5.12 -2.18 -13.88
N GLN A 37 5.99 -3.14 -13.54
CA GLN A 37 5.71 -4.58 -13.66
C GLN A 37 4.93 -5.05 -12.44
N ILE A 38 3.98 -5.96 -12.66
CA ILE A 38 3.16 -6.54 -11.58
C ILE A 38 4.03 -7.44 -10.71
N VAL A 39 3.92 -7.26 -9.39
CA VAL A 39 4.47 -8.15 -8.38
C VAL A 39 3.30 -8.80 -7.66
N LEU A 40 3.32 -10.13 -7.54
CA LEU A 40 2.26 -10.91 -6.88
C LEU A 40 2.83 -11.59 -5.64
N SER A 41 2.20 -11.34 -4.50
CA SER A 41 2.63 -11.88 -3.21
C SER A 41 1.52 -12.73 -2.60
N PRO A 42 1.76 -14.04 -2.34
CA PRO A 42 0.80 -14.86 -1.61
C PRO A 42 0.82 -14.51 -0.11
N ARG A 43 -0.37 -14.34 0.47
CA ARG A 43 -0.54 -14.08 1.91
C ARG A 43 -0.69 -15.38 2.70
N LYS A 44 -0.14 -15.42 3.92
CA LYS A 44 -0.35 -16.50 4.91
C LYS A 44 -1.25 -15.98 6.04
N ASN A 45 -2.11 -16.81 6.63
CA ASN A 45 -3.03 -16.36 7.71
C ASN A 45 -2.32 -15.70 8.92
N ARG A 46 -1.07 -16.08 9.22
CA ARG A 46 -0.26 -15.42 10.25
C ARG A 46 -0.14 -13.91 10.02
N HIS A 47 -0.05 -13.50 8.76
CA HIS A 47 0.03 -12.10 8.34
C HIS A 47 -1.19 -11.31 8.82
N SER A 48 -2.40 -11.82 8.59
CA SER A 48 -3.65 -11.20 9.05
C SER A 48 -3.76 -11.11 10.57
N VAL A 49 -3.27 -12.11 11.30
CA VAL A 49 -3.22 -12.07 12.77
C VAL A 49 -2.30 -10.94 13.27
N VAL A 50 -1.18 -10.70 12.58
CA VAL A 50 -0.27 -9.61 12.94
C VAL A 50 -0.87 -8.25 12.58
N GLN A 51 -1.55 -8.13 11.43
CA GLN A 51 -2.30 -6.92 11.07
C GLN A 51 -3.31 -6.53 12.15
N GLU A 52 -4.10 -7.49 12.65
CA GLU A 52 -5.08 -7.28 13.72
C GLU A 52 -4.41 -6.74 15.01
N GLN A 53 -3.28 -7.32 15.40
CA GLN A 53 -2.53 -6.87 16.59
C GLN A 53 -1.99 -5.45 16.43
N ILE A 54 -1.49 -5.10 15.24
CA ILE A 54 -1.01 -3.74 14.95
C ILE A 54 -2.16 -2.75 15.00
N GLN A 55 -3.31 -3.07 14.40
CA GLN A 55 -4.50 -2.22 14.47
C GLN A 55 -4.96 -2.01 15.93
N GLY A 56 -4.91 -3.06 16.77
CA GLY A 56 -5.22 -2.93 18.19
C GLY A 56 -4.29 -1.95 18.92
N LEU A 57 -2.99 -1.98 18.63
CA LEU A 57 -2.02 -1.04 19.21
C LEU A 57 -2.22 0.40 18.71
N LEU A 58 -2.55 0.57 17.43
CA LEU A 58 -2.83 1.88 16.85
C LEU A 58 -4.14 2.47 17.42
N ASP A 59 -5.16 1.64 17.64
CA ASP A 59 -6.41 2.04 18.31
C ASP A 59 -6.14 2.48 19.76
N GLU A 60 -5.33 1.73 20.50
CA GLU A 60 -4.99 2.05 21.90
C GLU A 60 -4.17 3.35 22.03
N HIS A 61 -3.19 3.57 21.15
CA HIS A 61 -2.20 4.63 21.31
C HIS A 61 -2.42 5.85 20.40
N ALA A 62 -3.24 5.72 19.36
CA ALA A 62 -3.56 6.79 18.41
C ALA A 62 -5.02 6.72 17.92
N PRO A 63 -6.01 6.73 18.85
CA PRO A 63 -7.42 6.42 18.59
C PRO A 63 -8.13 7.39 17.63
N ASP A 64 -7.58 8.59 17.45
CA ASP A 64 -8.20 9.62 16.60
C ASP A 64 -7.96 9.39 15.10
N GLY A 65 -7.10 8.45 14.71
CA GLY A 65 -6.76 8.20 13.30
C GLY A 65 -7.53 7.06 12.63
N LEU A 66 -7.36 6.93 11.31
CA LEU A 66 -7.83 5.79 10.53
C LEU A 66 -6.70 4.79 10.28
N GLN A 67 -7.00 3.50 10.36
CA GLN A 67 -6.01 2.42 10.25
C GLN A 67 -6.39 1.28 9.30
N PRO A 68 -6.73 1.57 8.02
CA PRO A 68 -7.06 0.52 7.07
C PRO A 68 -5.87 -0.41 6.81
N THR A 69 -6.17 -1.64 6.43
CA THR A 69 -5.21 -2.64 5.98
C THR A 69 -5.18 -2.72 4.45
N GLU A 70 -4.12 -3.32 3.90
CA GLU A 70 -4.00 -3.58 2.46
C GLU A 70 -4.17 -2.31 1.60
N PHE A 71 -3.51 -1.23 2.03
CA PHE A 71 -3.75 0.11 1.49
C PHE A 71 -2.75 0.46 0.38
N ALA A 72 -3.24 0.62 -0.85
CA ALA A 72 -2.41 0.94 -2.01
C ALA A 72 -1.97 2.42 -2.03
N ILE A 73 -0.69 2.66 -2.31
CA ILE A 73 -0.06 3.99 -2.37
C ILE A 73 0.81 4.05 -3.63
N ALA A 74 0.59 5.05 -4.46
CA ALA A 74 1.45 5.32 -5.62
C ALA A 74 2.73 6.01 -5.16
N THR A 75 3.87 5.36 -5.39
CA THR A 75 5.20 5.90 -5.06
C THR A 75 6.05 6.04 -6.32
N ALA A 76 7.20 6.70 -6.22
CA ALA A 76 8.17 6.72 -7.31
C ALA A 76 8.78 5.32 -7.61
N GLY A 77 8.62 4.34 -6.72
CA GLY A 77 9.08 2.96 -6.88
C GLY A 77 7.99 2.00 -7.37
N GLY A 78 6.86 2.50 -7.85
CA GLY A 78 5.67 1.72 -8.15
C GLY A 78 4.56 1.91 -7.12
N VAL A 79 3.43 1.27 -7.36
CA VAL A 79 2.34 1.15 -6.38
C VAL A 79 2.68 0.07 -5.37
N LYS A 80 2.69 0.46 -4.09
CA LYS A 80 2.92 -0.42 -2.94
C LYS A 80 1.65 -0.58 -2.13
N VAL A 81 1.44 -1.75 -1.55
CA VAL A 81 0.26 -2.07 -0.74
C VAL A 81 0.69 -2.29 0.70
N ALA A 82 0.54 -1.25 1.51
CA ALA A 82 0.92 -1.30 2.91
C ALA A 82 0.00 -2.24 3.70
N ASP A 83 0.58 -3.14 4.48
CA ASP A 83 -0.17 -4.13 5.24
C ASP A 83 -1.10 -3.48 6.28
N VAL A 84 -0.61 -2.46 6.99
CA VAL A 84 -1.41 -1.59 7.86
C VAL A 84 -0.91 -0.16 7.70
N ILE A 85 -1.80 0.80 7.69
CA ILE A 85 -1.43 2.22 7.76
C ILE A 85 -2.04 2.88 9.00
N TRP A 86 -1.57 4.09 9.31
CA TRP A 86 -2.30 5.01 10.18
C TRP A 86 -2.27 6.40 9.58
N MET A 87 -3.43 7.06 9.57
CA MET A 87 -3.55 8.44 9.08
C MET A 87 -4.35 9.32 10.06
N SER A 88 -3.87 10.55 10.28
CA SER A 88 -4.51 11.48 11.22
C SER A 88 -5.87 11.99 10.70
N PRO A 89 -6.71 12.60 11.57
CA PRO A 89 -7.83 13.41 11.12
C PRO A 89 -7.40 14.41 10.04
N GLY A 90 -8.13 14.46 8.93
CA GLY A 90 -7.84 15.34 7.79
C GLY A 90 -6.76 14.84 6.82
N ARG A 91 -5.89 13.87 7.19
CA ARG A 91 -4.92 13.32 6.22
C ARG A 91 -5.62 12.64 5.04
N TRP A 92 -6.69 11.91 5.34
CA TRP A 92 -7.50 11.22 4.34
C TRP A 92 -8.04 12.16 3.25
N GLU A 93 -8.50 13.36 3.63
CA GLU A 93 -9.01 14.35 2.69
C GLU A 93 -7.93 14.80 1.72
N HIS A 94 -6.74 15.14 2.23
CA HIS A 94 -5.60 15.52 1.38
C HIS A 94 -5.11 14.37 0.50
N MET A 95 -5.19 13.12 0.97
CA MET A 95 -4.80 11.96 0.16
C MET A 95 -5.73 11.77 -1.04
N GLN A 96 -7.04 11.91 -0.84
CA GLN A 96 -8.03 11.80 -1.92
C GLN A 96 -7.83 12.84 -3.03
N GLU A 97 -7.30 14.02 -2.71
CA GLU A 97 -6.97 15.06 -3.70
C GLU A 97 -5.84 14.62 -4.65
N THR A 98 -5.08 13.58 -4.29
CA THR A 98 -3.92 13.10 -5.06
C THR A 98 -4.18 11.84 -5.88
N GLY A 99 -5.45 11.44 -6.01
CA GLY A 99 -5.91 10.29 -6.79
C GLY A 99 -5.99 8.98 -6.01
N ASP A 100 -6.25 7.87 -6.71
CA ASP A 100 -6.45 6.54 -6.13
C ASP A 100 -5.72 5.48 -6.98
N PRO A 101 -4.64 4.85 -6.51
CA PRO A 101 -4.07 4.97 -5.17
C PRO A 101 -3.38 6.32 -4.97
N SER A 102 -3.58 6.92 -3.81
CA SER A 102 -3.02 8.23 -3.44
C SER A 102 -1.51 8.31 -3.71
N THR A 103 -1.04 9.43 -4.29
CA THR A 103 0.40 9.73 -4.41
C THR A 103 0.97 10.40 -3.15
N LEU A 104 0.08 10.80 -2.24
CA LEU A 104 0.43 11.23 -0.88
C LEU A 104 0.33 10.03 0.06
N ALA A 105 1.44 9.68 0.71
CA ALA A 105 1.45 8.61 1.72
C ALA A 105 0.68 9.01 3.00
N PRO A 106 0.15 8.08 3.80
CA PRO A 106 -0.29 8.38 5.16
C PRO A 106 0.91 8.72 6.08
N GLU A 107 0.65 9.13 7.32
CA GLU A 107 1.73 9.40 8.29
C GLU A 107 2.51 8.13 8.66
N ILE A 108 1.84 6.97 8.71
CA ILE A 108 2.47 5.69 9.07
C ILE A 108 2.08 4.62 8.05
N CYS A 109 3.09 3.89 7.56
CA CYS A 109 2.93 2.64 6.83
C CYS A 109 3.68 1.54 7.57
N VAL A 110 3.05 0.38 7.72
CA VAL A 110 3.62 -0.80 8.38
C VAL A 110 3.59 -1.97 7.41
N GLU A 111 4.73 -2.67 7.33
CA GLU A 111 4.85 -3.93 6.58
C GLU A 111 5.20 -5.07 7.54
N VAL A 112 4.46 -6.18 7.41
CA VAL A 112 4.66 -7.40 8.18
C VAL A 112 5.62 -8.31 7.41
N MET A 113 6.86 -8.37 7.89
CA MET A 113 7.90 -9.15 7.24
C MET A 113 7.59 -10.66 7.23
N PRO A 114 7.87 -11.36 6.11
CA PRO A 114 7.85 -12.81 6.08
C PRO A 114 8.95 -13.39 6.99
N GLU A 115 8.77 -14.64 7.44
CA GLU A 115 9.75 -15.33 8.31
C GLU A 115 11.11 -15.57 7.63
N SER A 116 11.14 -15.60 6.30
CA SER A 116 12.37 -15.61 5.50
C SER A 116 12.93 -14.19 5.43
N ASN A 117 14.05 -13.96 6.10
CA ASN A 117 14.72 -12.66 6.23
C ASN A 117 15.43 -12.20 4.93
N ASP A 118 14.92 -12.57 3.76
CA ASP A 118 15.47 -12.19 2.46
C ASP A 118 14.92 -10.81 2.10
N TRP A 119 15.53 -9.79 2.72
CA TRP A 119 15.19 -8.38 2.52
C TRP A 119 15.54 -7.85 1.13
N GLU A 120 16.01 -8.69 0.20
CA GLU A 120 16.45 -8.22 -1.13
C GLU A 120 15.27 -7.54 -1.82
N SER A 121 15.36 -6.21 -1.90
CA SER A 121 14.42 -5.40 -2.63
C SER A 121 14.51 -5.86 -4.08
N ASN A 122 13.40 -6.34 -4.61
CA ASN A 122 13.26 -6.70 -6.02
C ASN A 122 13.14 -5.39 -6.84
N ASP A 123 14.10 -4.48 -6.64
CA ASP A 123 14.25 -3.18 -7.29
C ASP A 123 14.50 -3.42 -8.78
#